data_AF-A0A535HMI8-F1
#
_entry.id   AF-A0A535HMI8-F1
#
_cell.length_a   1.000
_cell.length_b   1.000
_cell.length_c   1.000
_cell.angle_alpha   90.00
_cell.angle_beta   90.00
_cell.angle_gamma   90.00
#
_symmetry.space_group_name_H-M   'P 1'
#
loop_
_entity.id
_entity.type
_entity.pdbx_description
1 polymer ?
#
loop_
_entity_poly.entity_id
_entity_poly.type
_entity_poly.pdbx_seq_one_letter_code
_entity_poly.pdbx_strand_id
1 'polypeptide(L)'
;MSVGALVHTRMASPIIAAMPRAVRTDIVQPDGRHVHLYGDFAPAPAGYQAPAMPNGVYERRWNPLRREWVLVAASRQARTFLPDRADCPLCPSQPGHSSEIPAAAYEAAVFENRFPAMVPWPPAGGSCEVVVYTDEHEGSFASLPPSRLELLGEVWADRYRDLSARRGIKYVYIFENRGEQVGVTLHHPHGQIYAYPFIPPVAASELARRSGECLQCELVADELKTRRRILINDGGLIAYVPAYARWPYEVHVAPRAHRAALPDLSPAGRL
;
A
#
# COMPACT_ATOMS: atom_id res chain seq x y z
N MET A 1 34.50 -27.99 -26.87
CA MET A 1 33.49 -29.07 -26.81
C MET A 1 33.83 -29.89 -25.58
N SER A 2 33.08 -29.95 -24.49
CA SER A 2 31.64 -30.06 -24.31
C SER A 2 31.17 -29.33 -23.04
N VAL A 3 29.97 -28.77 -23.10
CA VAL A 3 29.24 -28.09 -22.04
C VAL A 3 28.52 -29.14 -21.20
N GLY A 4 28.79 -29.18 -19.89
CA GLY A 4 28.04 -30.00 -18.94
C GLY A 4 26.84 -29.23 -18.40
N ALA A 5 25.65 -29.51 -18.91
CA ALA A 5 24.39 -28.96 -18.44
C ALA A 5 23.98 -29.63 -17.12
N LEU A 6 24.00 -28.89 -16.01
CA LEU A 6 23.36 -29.32 -14.77
C LEU A 6 21.88 -28.93 -14.84
N VAL A 7 21.03 -29.88 -15.21
CA VAL A 7 19.57 -29.76 -15.17
C VAL A 7 19.16 -29.74 -13.69
N HIS A 8 18.82 -28.56 -13.16
CA HIS A 8 18.11 -28.44 -11.89
C HIS A 8 16.65 -28.82 -12.13
N THR A 9 16.28 -30.03 -11.70
CA THR A 9 14.90 -30.50 -11.58
C THR A 9 14.16 -29.62 -10.59
N ARG A 10 13.27 -28.75 -11.09
CA ARG A 10 12.27 -28.05 -10.28
C ARG A 10 11.32 -29.09 -9.71
N MET A 11 11.39 -29.33 -8.40
CA MET A 11 10.30 -30.01 -7.70
C MET A 11 9.05 -29.12 -7.81
N ALA A 12 7.96 -29.71 -8.30
CA ALA A 12 6.67 -29.04 -8.39
C ALA A 12 6.20 -28.68 -6.97
N SER A 13 6.04 -27.37 -6.71
CA SER A 13 5.34 -26.90 -5.51
C SER A 13 3.89 -27.39 -5.56
N PRO A 14 3.31 -27.83 -4.42
CA PRO A 14 1.91 -28.19 -4.38
C PRO A 14 1.05 -26.99 -4.77
N ILE A 15 0.08 -27.23 -5.64
CA ILE A 15 -0.91 -26.24 -6.09
C ILE A 15 -1.76 -25.91 -4.86
N ILE A 16 -1.39 -24.85 -4.15
CA ILE A 16 -2.28 -24.18 -3.20
C ILE A 16 -3.38 -23.56 -4.05
N ALA A 17 -4.63 -24.00 -3.86
CA ALA A 17 -5.78 -23.43 -4.54
C ALA A 17 -5.74 -21.91 -4.39
N ALA A 18 -5.64 -21.19 -5.51
CA ALA A 18 -5.66 -19.74 -5.51
C ALA A 18 -7.02 -19.28 -4.96
N MET A 19 -7.03 -18.53 -3.86
CA MET A 19 -8.23 -17.81 -3.46
C MET A 19 -8.70 -16.93 -4.62
N PRO A 20 -10.01 -16.82 -4.86
CA PRO A 20 -10.52 -15.98 -5.93
C PRO A 20 -10.02 -14.55 -5.68
N ARG A 21 -9.43 -13.93 -6.71
CA ARG A 21 -9.01 -12.52 -6.66
C ARG A 21 -10.21 -11.68 -6.27
N ALA A 22 -9.99 -10.67 -5.42
CA ALA A 22 -11.04 -9.72 -5.07
C ALA A 22 -11.66 -9.13 -6.35
N VAL A 23 -12.99 -9.16 -6.42
CA VAL A 23 -13.73 -8.51 -7.51
C VAL A 23 -13.54 -7.00 -7.36
N ARG A 24 -13.03 -6.36 -8.40
CA ARG A 24 -12.78 -4.92 -8.46
C ARG A 24 -13.70 -4.26 -9.47
N THR A 25 -14.36 -3.18 -9.06
CA THR A 25 -15.12 -2.29 -9.94
C THR A 25 -14.36 -0.97 -10.10
N ASP A 26 -14.10 -0.59 -11.35
CA ASP A 26 -13.36 0.63 -11.70
C ASP A 26 -14.33 1.76 -12.06
N ILE A 27 -14.18 2.91 -11.42
CA ILE A 27 -14.96 4.13 -11.68
C ILE A 27 -13.98 5.25 -12.02
N VAL A 28 -14.27 6.01 -13.08
CA VAL A 28 -13.48 7.18 -13.48
C VAL A 28 -14.28 8.42 -13.10
N GLN A 29 -13.68 9.27 -12.25
CA GLN A 29 -14.26 10.56 -11.86
C GLN A 29 -14.18 11.57 -13.03
N PRO A 30 -15.01 12.63 -13.03
CA PRO A 30 -15.01 13.63 -14.10
C PRO A 30 -13.67 14.33 -14.34
N ASP A 31 -12.81 14.42 -13.31
CA ASP A 31 -11.46 14.98 -13.42
C ASP A 31 -10.40 13.96 -13.90
N GLY A 32 -10.83 12.75 -14.26
CA GLY A 32 -10.00 11.66 -14.75
C GLY A 32 -9.41 10.77 -13.65
N ARG A 33 -9.61 11.11 -12.37
CA ARG A 33 -9.11 10.27 -11.27
C ARG A 33 -9.85 8.95 -11.18
N HIS A 34 -9.13 7.90 -10.78
CA HIS A 34 -9.71 6.57 -10.62
C HIS A 34 -10.16 6.29 -9.18
N VAL A 35 -11.31 5.61 -9.05
CA VAL A 35 -11.78 4.96 -7.83
C VAL A 35 -12.00 3.47 -8.12
N HIS A 36 -11.47 2.63 -7.26
CA HIS A 36 -11.54 1.17 -7.32
C HIS A 36 -12.31 0.67 -6.09
N LEU A 37 -13.47 0.06 -6.30
CA LEU A 37 -14.24 -0.58 -5.24
C LEU A 37 -13.96 -2.08 -5.25
N TYR A 38 -13.68 -2.65 -4.08
CA TYR A 38 -13.36 -4.07 -3.90
C TYR A 38 -14.42 -4.73 -3.01
N GLY A 39 -14.90 -5.90 -3.42
CA GLY A 39 -16.00 -6.59 -2.74
C GLY A 39 -17.36 -6.00 -3.05
N ASP A 40 -18.34 -6.24 -2.18
CA ASP A 40 -19.69 -5.71 -2.34
C ASP A 40 -19.73 -4.19 -2.09
N PHE A 41 -20.62 -3.51 -2.82
CA PHE A 41 -20.88 -2.08 -2.64
C PHE A 41 -22.31 -1.73 -3.05
N ALA A 42 -22.83 -0.65 -2.46
CA ALA A 42 -24.08 -0.01 -2.90
C ALA A 42 -23.76 1.22 -3.77
N PRO A 43 -24.42 1.42 -4.92
CA PRO A 43 -24.18 2.58 -5.78
C PRO A 43 -24.32 3.92 -5.04
N ALA A 44 -23.64 4.94 -5.55
CA ALA A 44 -23.79 6.31 -5.06
C ALA A 44 -25.26 6.78 -5.08
N PRO A 45 -25.67 7.63 -4.12
CA PRO A 45 -26.99 8.24 -4.12
C PRO A 45 -27.18 9.14 -5.36
N ALA A 46 -28.44 9.34 -5.75
CA ALA A 46 -28.79 10.25 -6.84
C ALA A 46 -28.25 11.66 -6.54
N GLY A 47 -27.63 12.29 -7.54
CA GLY A 47 -27.03 13.62 -7.40
C GLY A 47 -25.61 13.63 -6.80
N TYR A 48 -24.91 12.49 -6.74
CA TYR A 48 -23.49 12.44 -6.39
C TYR A 48 -22.65 13.41 -7.23
N GLN A 49 -21.78 14.16 -6.57
CA GLN A 49 -20.84 15.10 -7.17
C GLN A 49 -19.43 14.76 -6.72
N ALA A 50 -18.62 14.27 -7.65
CA ALA A 50 -17.23 13.93 -7.36
C ALA A 50 -16.45 15.17 -6.89
N PRO A 51 -15.75 15.09 -5.74
CA PRO A 51 -14.83 16.15 -5.33
C PRO A 51 -13.77 16.40 -6.42
N ALA A 52 -13.49 17.65 -6.75
CA ALA A 52 -12.48 17.99 -7.74
C ALA A 52 -11.07 18.08 -7.12
N MET A 53 -10.07 17.60 -7.84
CA MET A 53 -8.67 17.86 -7.51
C MET A 53 -8.35 19.36 -7.63
N PRO A 54 -7.78 20.00 -6.59
CA PRO A 54 -7.38 21.40 -6.67
C PRO A 54 -6.19 21.56 -7.63
N ASN A 55 -6.14 22.71 -8.30
CA ASN A 55 -4.97 23.10 -9.09
C ASN A 55 -3.73 23.23 -8.18
N GLY A 56 -2.58 22.80 -8.68
CA GLY A 56 -1.35 22.78 -7.90
C GLY A 56 -0.10 22.67 -8.74
N VAL A 57 1.03 23.04 -8.15
CA VAL A 57 2.36 22.77 -8.68
C VAL A 57 2.86 21.47 -8.08
N TYR A 58 3.24 20.53 -8.96
CA TYR A 58 3.77 19.23 -8.61
C TYR A 58 5.07 18.99 -9.36
N GLU A 59 6.16 18.87 -8.63
CA GLU A 59 7.46 18.63 -9.22
C GLU A 59 8.35 17.78 -8.32
N ARG A 60 9.40 17.21 -8.92
CA ARG A 60 10.51 16.62 -8.19
C ARG A 60 11.77 17.41 -8.47
N ARG A 61 12.54 17.70 -7.44
CA ARG A 61 13.82 18.42 -7.51
C ARG A 61 14.94 17.48 -7.10
N TRP A 62 16.04 17.48 -7.84
CA TRP A 62 17.21 16.69 -7.47
C TRP A 62 18.05 17.42 -6.42
N ASN A 63 18.32 16.77 -5.29
CA ASN A 63 19.27 17.27 -4.30
C ASN A 63 20.66 16.65 -4.57
N PRO A 64 21.65 17.42 -5.06
CA PRO A 64 22.97 16.89 -5.40
C PRO A 64 23.80 16.53 -4.17
N LEU A 65 23.58 17.15 -3.01
CA LEU A 65 24.33 16.87 -1.78
C LEU A 65 23.99 15.51 -1.19
N ARG A 66 22.69 15.17 -1.21
CA ARG A 66 22.17 13.92 -0.64
C ARG A 66 21.94 12.83 -1.67
N ARG A 67 22.04 13.17 -2.96
CA ARG A 67 21.76 12.29 -4.10
C ARG A 67 20.36 11.67 -4.00
N GLU A 68 19.39 12.50 -3.68
CA GLU A 68 17.99 12.09 -3.51
C GLU A 68 17.03 13.05 -4.21
N TRP A 69 15.85 12.55 -4.55
CA TRP A 69 14.76 13.34 -5.10
C TRP A 69 13.92 13.94 -3.97
N VAL A 70 13.57 15.22 -4.11
CA VAL A 70 12.65 15.95 -3.22
C VAL A 70 11.34 16.17 -3.97
N LEU A 71 10.23 15.71 -3.42
CA LEU A 71 8.89 15.96 -3.94
C LEU A 71 8.38 17.30 -3.43
N VAL A 72 7.89 18.15 -4.34
CA VAL A 72 7.30 19.46 -4.02
C VAL A 72 5.87 19.48 -4.56
N ALA A 73 4.90 19.59 -3.65
CA ALA A 73 3.47 19.59 -3.96
C ALA A 73 2.77 20.64 -3.11
N ALA A 74 2.74 21.89 -3.59
CA ALA A 74 2.27 23.04 -2.81
C ALA A 74 0.77 22.96 -2.47
N SER A 75 -0.05 22.40 -3.36
CA SER A 75 -1.49 22.21 -3.15
C SER A 75 -1.83 21.33 -1.95
N ARG A 76 -0.86 20.55 -1.42
CA ARG A 76 -1.05 19.76 -0.19
C ARG A 76 -1.34 20.61 1.04
N GLN A 77 -1.04 21.92 1.03
CA GLN A 77 -1.42 22.82 2.13
C GLN A 77 -2.94 22.95 2.30
N ALA A 78 -3.72 22.67 1.25
CA ALA A 78 -5.18 22.73 1.26
C ALA A 78 -5.83 21.40 1.66
N ARG A 79 -5.03 20.42 2.11
CA ARG A 79 -5.54 19.09 2.47
C ARG A 79 -6.55 19.19 3.60
N THR A 80 -7.62 18.40 3.49
CA THR A 80 -8.58 18.20 4.57
C THR A 80 -7.86 17.82 5.86
N PHE A 81 -8.07 18.61 6.91
CA PHE A 81 -7.41 18.48 8.20
C PHE A 81 -8.46 18.29 9.29
N LEU A 82 -8.52 17.07 9.84
CA LEU A 82 -9.41 16.67 10.94
C LEU A 82 -10.85 17.19 10.73
N PRO A 83 -11.51 16.77 9.63
CA PRO A 83 -12.88 17.19 9.38
C PRO A 83 -13.79 16.59 10.45
N ASP A 84 -14.94 17.24 10.67
CA ASP A 84 -16.04 16.60 11.38
C ASP A 84 -16.41 15.28 10.67
N ARG A 85 -16.94 14.31 11.42
CA ARG A 85 -17.32 13.01 10.86
C ARG A 85 -18.26 13.13 9.66
N ALA A 86 -19.15 14.12 9.69
CA ALA A 86 -20.10 14.40 8.60
C ALA A 86 -19.40 14.82 7.30
N ASP A 87 -18.18 15.36 7.38
CA ASP A 87 -17.37 15.83 6.26
C ASP A 87 -16.19 14.88 5.95
N CYS A 88 -16.23 13.66 6.48
CA CYS A 88 -15.17 12.69 6.24
C CYS A 88 -15.15 12.27 4.76
N PRO A 89 -14.05 12.53 4.02
CA PRO A 89 -13.97 12.20 2.60
C PRO A 89 -13.91 10.69 2.35
N LEU A 90 -13.73 9.89 3.41
CA LEU A 90 -13.60 8.45 3.37
C LEU A 90 -14.88 7.74 3.79
N CYS A 91 -15.90 8.41 4.33
CA CYS A 91 -17.18 7.77 4.61
C CYS A 91 -17.96 7.47 3.31
N PRO A 92 -18.95 6.56 3.35
CA PRO A 92 -19.89 6.40 2.25
C PRO A 92 -20.60 7.70 1.88
N SER A 93 -20.85 7.91 0.60
CA SER A 93 -21.61 9.05 0.10
C SER A 93 -23.08 8.95 0.52
N GLN A 94 -23.67 10.07 0.94
CA GLN A 94 -25.05 10.18 1.39
C GLN A 94 -25.85 11.15 0.49
N PRO A 95 -27.19 11.06 0.46
CA PRO A 95 -27.99 12.06 -0.24
C PRO A 95 -27.65 13.48 0.22
N GLY A 96 -27.23 14.34 -0.70
CA GLY A 96 -26.80 15.71 -0.40
C GLY A 96 -25.37 15.87 0.12
N HIS A 97 -24.61 14.78 0.32
CA HIS A 97 -23.22 14.82 0.75
C HIS A 97 -22.36 13.78 0.01
N SER A 98 -21.48 14.25 -0.88
CA SER A 98 -20.60 13.38 -1.66
C SER A 98 -19.21 13.31 -1.06
N SER A 99 -18.71 12.09 -0.82
CA SER A 99 -17.34 11.84 -0.40
C SER A 99 -16.43 11.55 -1.62
N GLU A 100 -15.17 11.19 -1.39
CA GLU A 100 -14.29 10.72 -2.48
C GLU A 100 -14.78 9.39 -3.07
N ILE A 101 -15.66 8.68 -2.36
CA ILE A 101 -16.10 7.32 -2.70
C ILE A 101 -17.52 7.39 -3.29
N PRO A 102 -17.69 7.08 -4.60
CA PRO A 102 -18.97 7.08 -5.28
C PRO A 102 -19.81 5.83 -4.93
N ALA A 103 -20.00 5.56 -3.64
CA ALA A 103 -20.75 4.43 -3.13
C ALA A 103 -21.46 4.81 -1.81
N ALA A 104 -22.67 4.28 -1.60
CA ALA A 104 -23.44 4.46 -0.36
C ALA A 104 -23.12 3.40 0.71
N ALA A 105 -22.40 2.34 0.32
CA ALA A 105 -21.78 1.32 1.19
C ALA A 105 -20.67 0.65 0.39
N TYR A 106 -19.60 0.18 1.02
CA TYR A 106 -18.52 -0.52 0.32
C TYR A 106 -17.66 -1.33 1.30
N GLU A 107 -17.09 -2.43 0.81
CA GLU A 107 -16.21 -3.25 1.61
C GLU A 107 -14.78 -2.69 1.76
N ALA A 108 -14.16 -2.31 0.64
CA ALA A 108 -12.91 -1.55 0.61
C ALA A 108 -12.88 -0.67 -0.64
N ALA A 109 -12.17 0.46 -0.57
CA ALA A 109 -12.04 1.38 -1.68
C ALA A 109 -10.59 1.84 -1.85
N VAL A 110 -10.15 2.04 -3.08
CA VAL A 110 -8.87 2.71 -3.40
C VAL A 110 -9.14 3.84 -4.36
N PHE A 111 -8.65 5.04 -4.08
CA PHE A 111 -8.81 6.17 -4.99
C PHE A 111 -7.55 7.00 -5.11
N GLU A 112 -7.37 7.64 -6.27
CA GLU A 112 -6.27 8.58 -6.50
C GLU A 112 -6.44 9.81 -5.60
N ASN A 113 -5.43 10.09 -4.78
CA ASN A 113 -5.49 11.07 -3.71
C ASN A 113 -5.76 12.48 -4.26
N ARG A 114 -6.79 13.16 -3.71
CA ARG A 114 -7.14 14.55 -4.08
C ARG A 114 -6.02 15.56 -3.81
N PHE A 115 -5.15 15.29 -2.84
CA PHE A 115 -4.00 16.13 -2.48
C PHE A 115 -2.70 15.36 -2.63
N PRO A 116 -2.32 14.93 -3.85
CA PRO A 116 -1.25 13.97 -4.01
C PRO A 116 0.13 14.61 -3.84
N ALA A 117 1.13 13.82 -3.46
CA ALA A 117 2.53 14.27 -3.48
C ALA A 117 3.16 14.15 -4.88
N MET A 118 2.56 13.32 -5.74
CA MET A 118 3.01 13.04 -7.10
C MET A 118 1.79 12.94 -8.02
N VAL A 119 1.94 13.43 -9.25
CA VAL A 119 0.95 13.31 -10.32
C VAL A 119 1.55 12.51 -11.47
N PRO A 120 0.73 11.82 -12.29
CA PRO A 120 1.24 10.90 -13.32
C PRO A 120 2.03 11.61 -14.42
N TRP A 121 1.83 12.91 -14.62
CA TRP A 121 2.56 13.71 -15.60
C TRP A 121 3.86 14.32 -15.03
N PRO A 122 4.85 14.60 -15.89
CA PRO A 122 6.03 15.40 -15.52
C PRO A 122 5.66 16.83 -15.08
N PRO A 123 6.50 17.53 -14.30
CA PRO A 123 7.83 17.11 -13.86
C PRO A 123 7.85 16.18 -12.64
N ALA A 124 6.74 16.00 -11.91
CA ALA A 124 6.67 15.07 -10.78
C ALA A 124 6.82 13.61 -11.22
N GLY A 125 5.85 13.09 -11.99
CA GLY A 125 5.69 11.67 -12.27
C GLY A 125 5.34 10.85 -11.01
N GLY A 126 4.66 9.72 -11.20
CA GLY A 126 4.26 8.83 -10.11
C GLY A 126 2.75 8.80 -9.87
N SER A 127 2.32 8.19 -8.77
CA SER A 127 0.94 8.20 -8.32
C SER A 127 0.84 8.13 -6.80
N CYS A 128 -0.23 8.69 -6.24
CA CYS A 128 -0.57 8.62 -4.82
C CYS A 128 -2.01 8.14 -4.69
N GLU A 129 -2.22 7.02 -4.02
CA GLU A 129 -3.54 6.45 -3.76
C GLU A 129 -3.82 6.42 -2.26
N VAL A 130 -5.09 6.51 -1.90
CA VAL A 130 -5.61 6.24 -0.55
C VAL A 130 -6.34 4.90 -0.58
N VAL A 131 -6.07 4.04 0.40
CA VAL A 131 -6.72 2.74 0.58
C VAL A 131 -7.62 2.83 1.80
N VAL A 132 -8.93 2.73 1.62
CA VAL A 132 -9.92 2.79 2.69
C VAL A 132 -10.34 1.38 3.07
N TYR A 133 -10.20 1.06 4.35
CA TYR A 133 -10.24 -0.32 4.82
C TYR A 133 -11.65 -0.88 5.04
N THR A 134 -12.62 0.02 5.21
CA THR A 134 -14.00 -0.28 5.57
C THR A 134 -14.86 0.96 5.35
N ASP A 135 -16.18 0.83 5.24
CA ASP A 135 -17.15 1.93 5.29
C ASP A 135 -17.46 2.41 6.71
N GLU A 136 -17.01 1.68 7.72
CA GLU A 136 -17.10 2.08 9.12
C GLU A 136 -16.10 3.20 9.46
N HIS A 137 -16.61 4.31 9.98
CA HIS A 137 -15.78 5.46 10.35
C HIS A 137 -14.88 5.20 11.55
N GLU A 138 -15.36 4.40 12.51
CA GLU A 138 -14.66 4.11 13.74
C GLU A 138 -13.80 2.86 13.59
N GLY A 139 -12.72 2.79 14.38
CA GLY A 139 -11.89 1.59 14.51
C GLY A 139 -10.48 1.75 13.96
N SER A 140 -9.93 0.64 13.48
CA SER A 140 -8.52 0.52 13.13
C SER A 140 -8.25 -0.71 12.28
N PHE A 141 -7.09 -0.75 11.63
CA PHE A 141 -6.58 -1.97 11.02
C PHE A 141 -6.65 -3.18 11.98
N ALA A 142 -6.25 -2.99 13.24
CA ALA A 142 -6.20 -4.06 14.25
C ALA A 142 -7.59 -4.53 14.73
N SER A 143 -8.66 -3.78 14.47
CA SER A 143 -10.03 -4.14 14.85
C SER A 143 -10.87 -4.64 13.67
N LEU A 144 -10.29 -4.72 12.47
CA LEU A 144 -10.99 -5.25 11.30
C LEU A 144 -11.27 -6.75 11.49
N PRO A 145 -12.43 -7.25 11.04
CA PRO A 145 -12.69 -8.68 11.01
C PRO A 145 -11.74 -9.40 10.03
N PRO A 146 -11.45 -10.70 10.23
CA PRO A 146 -10.53 -11.45 9.38
C PRO A 146 -10.84 -11.36 7.88
N SER A 147 -12.12 -11.37 7.49
CA SER A 147 -12.52 -11.23 6.08
C SER A 147 -12.11 -9.90 5.46
N ARG A 148 -12.13 -8.80 6.22
CA ARG A 148 -11.66 -7.47 5.78
C ARG A 148 -10.14 -7.45 5.64
N LEU A 149 -9.42 -8.12 6.54
CA LEU A 149 -7.97 -8.26 6.44
C LEU A 149 -7.58 -9.06 5.20
N GLU A 150 -8.20 -10.22 4.96
CA GLU A 150 -7.98 -11.02 3.76
C GLU A 150 -8.23 -10.21 2.48
N LEU A 151 -9.34 -9.46 2.44
CA LEU A 151 -9.65 -8.55 1.33
C LEU A 151 -8.55 -7.50 1.14
N LEU A 152 -8.06 -6.86 2.22
CA LEU A 152 -6.99 -5.87 2.14
C LEU A 152 -5.67 -6.42 1.61
N GLY A 153 -5.32 -7.67 1.97
CA GLY A 153 -4.19 -8.37 1.39
C GLY A 153 -4.30 -8.49 -0.14
N GLU A 154 -5.50 -8.79 -0.65
CA GLU A 154 -5.77 -8.83 -2.08
C GLU A 154 -5.78 -7.43 -2.72
N VAL A 155 -6.34 -6.42 -2.06
CA VAL A 155 -6.33 -5.01 -2.50
C VAL A 155 -4.88 -4.56 -2.70
N TRP A 156 -4.02 -4.74 -1.70
CA TRP A 156 -2.61 -4.36 -1.81
C TRP A 156 -1.88 -5.13 -2.90
N ALA A 157 -2.14 -6.43 -3.05
CA ALA A 157 -1.53 -7.22 -4.10
C ALA A 157 -2.00 -6.78 -5.50
N ASP A 158 -3.28 -6.43 -5.66
CA ASP A 158 -3.84 -5.90 -6.91
C ASP A 158 -3.24 -4.54 -7.27
N ARG A 159 -3.29 -3.57 -6.34
CA ARG A 159 -2.71 -2.25 -6.57
C ARG A 159 -1.22 -2.31 -6.83
N TYR A 160 -0.47 -3.16 -6.12
CA TYR A 160 0.96 -3.35 -6.39
C TYR A 160 1.20 -3.82 -7.83
N ARG A 161 0.46 -4.83 -8.31
CA ARG A 161 0.59 -5.32 -9.69
C ARG A 161 0.26 -4.24 -10.72
N ASP A 162 -0.84 -3.53 -10.54
CA ASP A 162 -1.26 -2.47 -11.46
C ASP A 162 -0.22 -1.33 -11.51
N LEU A 163 0.13 -0.78 -10.35
CA LEU A 163 1.06 0.36 -10.26
C LEU A 163 2.48 0.00 -10.73
N SER A 164 2.98 -1.19 -10.40
CA SER A 164 4.32 -1.63 -10.82
C SER A 164 4.42 -1.89 -12.33
N ALA A 165 3.30 -2.18 -12.99
CA ALA A 165 3.25 -2.33 -14.45
C ALA A 165 3.22 -0.98 -15.20
N ARG A 166 2.92 0.14 -14.51
CA ARG A 166 2.84 1.46 -15.15
C ARG A 166 4.23 1.95 -15.57
N ARG A 167 4.32 2.45 -16.80
CA ARG A 167 5.57 3.01 -17.35
C ARG A 167 6.08 4.15 -16.47
N GLY A 168 7.38 4.09 -16.16
CA GLY A 168 8.04 5.13 -15.39
C GLY A 168 8.04 4.90 -13.88
N ILE A 169 7.17 4.03 -13.35
CA ILE A 169 7.21 3.62 -11.94
C ILE A 169 8.42 2.72 -11.69
N LYS A 170 9.11 2.95 -10.58
CA LYS A 170 10.31 2.23 -10.14
C LYS A 170 10.16 1.60 -8.77
N TYR A 171 9.22 2.08 -7.95
CA TYR A 171 9.01 1.60 -6.60
C TYR A 171 7.57 1.84 -6.16
N VAL A 172 6.93 0.85 -5.55
CA VAL A 172 5.58 0.97 -4.97
C VAL A 172 5.71 0.83 -3.45
N TYR A 173 5.29 1.85 -2.73
CA TYR A 173 5.36 1.91 -1.27
C TYR A 173 3.95 1.94 -0.68
N ILE A 174 3.58 0.86 0.00
CA ILE A 174 2.31 0.71 0.72
C ILE A 174 2.58 1.01 2.19
N PHE A 175 1.84 1.93 2.79
CA PHE A 175 2.07 2.34 4.18
C PHE A 175 0.80 2.86 4.85
N GLU A 176 0.80 2.89 6.18
CA GLU A 176 -0.22 3.51 7.01
C GLU A 176 0.46 4.46 7.99
N ASN A 177 -0.16 5.62 8.20
CA ASN A 177 0.14 6.47 9.35
C ASN A 177 -1.07 6.38 10.29
N ARG A 178 -0.85 6.10 11.57
CA ARG A 178 -1.92 5.98 12.57
C ARG A 178 -1.63 6.80 13.82
N GLY A 179 -2.59 7.63 14.24
CA GLY A 179 -2.52 8.48 15.42
C GLY A 179 -2.22 9.95 15.09
N GLU A 180 -2.89 10.87 15.78
CA GLU A 180 -2.68 12.32 15.61
C GLU A 180 -1.22 12.72 15.83
N GLN A 181 -0.54 12.03 16.76
CA GLN A 181 0.86 12.27 17.13
C GLN A 181 1.84 12.03 15.97
N VAL A 182 1.43 11.31 14.92
CA VAL A 182 2.24 11.06 13.72
C VAL A 182 1.66 11.74 12.46
N GLY A 183 0.82 12.76 12.64
CA GLY A 183 0.32 13.60 11.56
C GLY A 183 -0.83 12.99 10.75
N VAL A 184 -1.61 12.10 11.36
CA VAL A 184 -2.86 11.63 10.76
C VAL A 184 -3.89 12.76 10.76
N THR A 185 -4.48 12.99 9.59
CA THR A 185 -5.45 14.07 9.38
C THR A 185 -6.88 13.56 9.21
N LEU A 186 -7.09 12.24 9.25
CA LEU A 186 -8.38 11.57 9.07
C LEU A 186 -8.44 10.35 10.00
N HIS A 187 -9.46 10.26 10.86
CA HIS A 187 -9.60 9.16 11.83
C HIS A 187 -10.06 7.84 11.19
N HIS A 188 -10.78 7.92 10.07
CA HIS A 188 -11.31 6.76 9.34
C HIS A 188 -10.18 5.78 8.98
N PRO A 189 -10.34 4.45 9.20
CA PRO A 189 -9.30 3.46 8.92
C PRO A 189 -8.84 3.48 7.44
N HIS A 190 -7.60 3.90 7.21
CA HIS A 190 -7.04 3.99 5.87
C HIS A 190 -5.51 3.86 5.84
N GLY A 191 -5.02 3.42 4.69
CA GLY A 191 -3.61 3.42 4.30
C GLY A 191 -3.40 4.25 3.04
N GLN A 192 -2.18 4.23 2.52
CA GLN A 192 -1.77 4.95 1.32
C GLN A 192 -0.82 4.09 0.48
N ILE A 193 -0.82 4.35 -0.82
CA ILE A 193 0.13 3.75 -1.76
C ILE A 193 0.79 4.85 -2.57
N TYR A 194 2.11 4.96 -2.48
CA TYR A 194 2.90 5.86 -3.30
C TYR A 194 3.69 5.07 -4.34
N ALA A 195 3.41 5.32 -5.62
CA ALA A 195 4.13 4.77 -6.75
C ALA A 195 5.14 5.80 -7.24
N TYR A 196 6.42 5.58 -6.93
CA TYR A 196 7.49 6.52 -7.22
C TYR A 196 8.10 6.30 -8.60
N PRO A 197 8.47 7.38 -9.31
CA PRO A 197 9.22 7.29 -10.57
C PRO A 197 10.74 7.13 -10.36
N PHE A 198 11.17 6.87 -9.14
CA PHE A 198 12.56 6.61 -8.71
C PHE A 198 12.54 5.67 -7.50
N ILE A 199 13.69 5.10 -7.12
CA ILE A 199 13.82 4.29 -5.90
C ILE A 199 14.12 5.23 -4.72
N PRO A 200 13.29 5.27 -3.65
CA PRO A 200 13.54 6.10 -2.48
C PRO A 200 14.86 5.77 -1.77
N PRO A 201 15.49 6.72 -1.04
CA PRO A 201 16.85 6.55 -0.51
C PRO A 201 17.06 5.32 0.40
N VAL A 202 16.11 5.02 1.28
CA VAL A 202 16.18 3.86 2.19
C VAL A 202 16.17 2.55 1.39
N ALA A 203 15.19 2.37 0.50
CA ALA A 203 15.09 1.21 -0.37
C ALA A 203 16.30 1.07 -1.31
N ALA A 204 16.86 2.18 -1.80
CA ALA A 204 18.07 2.16 -2.62
C ALA A 204 19.29 1.68 -1.83
N SER A 205 19.41 2.09 -0.56
CA SER A 205 20.46 1.64 0.35
C SER A 205 20.33 0.14 0.64
N GLU A 206 19.13 -0.35 0.94
CA GLU A 206 18.85 -1.77 1.17
C GLU A 206 19.18 -2.61 -0.08
N LEU A 207 18.75 -2.15 -1.26
CA LEU A 207 19.02 -2.82 -2.53
C LEU A 207 20.51 -2.90 -2.86
N ALA A 208 21.29 -1.88 -2.50
CA ALA A 208 22.74 -1.83 -2.74
C ALA A 208 23.55 -2.80 -1.86
N ARG A 209 22.98 -3.27 -0.74
CA ARG A 209 23.64 -4.21 0.19
C ARG A 209 23.60 -5.67 -0.27
N ARG A 210 23.16 -5.93 -1.50
CA ARG A 210 23.12 -7.28 -2.08
C ARG A 210 24.53 -7.74 -2.45
N SER A 211 25.12 -8.59 -1.62
CA SER A 211 26.34 -9.34 -1.94
C SER A 211 26.17 -10.81 -1.56
N GLY A 212 25.63 -11.62 -2.49
CA GLY A 212 25.38 -13.05 -2.26
C GLY A 212 23.90 -13.39 -2.08
N GLU A 213 23.58 -14.09 -1.01
CA GLU A 213 22.22 -14.55 -0.67
C GLU A 213 21.30 -13.40 -0.22
N CYS A 214 20.03 -13.71 0.03
CA CYS A 214 19.05 -12.71 0.43
C CYS A 214 19.23 -12.35 1.91
N LEU A 215 19.75 -11.15 2.20
CA LEU A 215 19.95 -10.65 3.56
C LEU A 215 18.70 -10.76 4.45
N GLN A 216 17.50 -10.49 3.89
CA GLN A 216 16.25 -10.65 4.66
C GLN A 216 16.01 -12.10 5.08
N CYS A 217 16.35 -13.07 4.21
CA CYS A 217 16.23 -14.50 4.55
C CYS A 217 17.26 -14.91 5.60
N GLU A 218 18.48 -14.38 5.55
CA GLU A 218 19.50 -14.61 6.58
C GLU A 218 19.04 -14.08 7.94
N LEU A 219 18.54 -12.84 7.99
CA LEU A 219 18.01 -12.23 9.22
C LEU A 219 16.85 -13.05 9.80
N VAL A 220 15.93 -13.52 8.96
CA VAL A 220 14.83 -14.39 9.40
C VAL A 220 15.35 -15.74 9.92
N ALA A 221 16.33 -16.35 9.26
CA ALA A 221 16.94 -17.61 9.69
C ALA A 221 17.62 -17.48 11.05
N ASP A 222 18.33 -16.38 11.29
CA ASP A 222 18.98 -16.08 12.57
C ASP A 222 17.96 -15.89 13.71
N GLU A 223 16.86 -15.19 13.45
CA GLU A 223 15.79 -15.04 14.45
C GLU A 223 15.11 -16.39 14.75
N LEU A 224 14.84 -17.21 13.73
CA LEU A 224 14.26 -18.55 13.90
C LEU A 224 15.19 -19.51 14.68
N LYS A 225 16.50 -19.36 14.52
CA LYS A 225 17.52 -20.14 15.24
C LYS A 225 17.61 -19.73 16.71
N THR A 226 17.61 -18.42 16.99
CA THR A 226 17.82 -17.91 18.36
C THR A 226 16.53 -17.86 19.19
N ARG A 227 15.38 -17.60 18.56
CA ARG A 227 14.03 -17.51 19.17
C ARG A 227 13.91 -16.52 20.33
N ARG A 228 14.78 -15.51 20.41
CA ARG A 228 14.82 -14.57 21.54
C ARG A 228 13.89 -13.38 21.40
N ARG A 229 13.54 -12.99 20.17
CA ARG A 229 12.81 -11.75 19.85
C ARG A 229 11.57 -12.00 18.97
N ILE A 230 11.17 -13.26 18.82
CA ILE A 230 9.99 -13.64 18.03
C ILE A 230 8.73 -13.38 18.85
N LEU A 231 7.78 -12.69 18.23
CA LEU A 231 6.45 -12.43 18.76
C LEU A 231 5.43 -13.41 18.14
N ILE A 232 5.50 -13.59 16.82
CA ILE A 232 4.60 -14.46 16.05
C ILE A 232 5.44 -15.26 15.05
N ASN A 233 5.12 -16.55 14.88
CA ASN A 233 5.71 -17.44 13.89
C ASN A 233 4.65 -18.44 13.43
N ASP A 234 3.77 -17.97 12.54
CA ASP A 234 2.61 -18.72 12.07
C ASP A 234 2.25 -18.30 10.63
N GLY A 235 1.41 -19.07 9.92
CA GLY A 235 0.89 -18.70 8.59
C GLY A 235 1.94 -18.56 7.47
N GLY A 236 3.20 -18.91 7.74
CA GLY A 236 4.31 -18.65 6.80
C GLY A 236 4.96 -17.27 6.98
N LEU A 237 4.52 -16.51 7.98
CA LEU A 237 5.09 -15.23 8.39
C LEU A 237 5.86 -15.37 9.71
N ILE A 238 6.72 -14.40 9.97
CA ILE A 238 7.39 -14.17 11.25
C ILE A 238 7.25 -12.70 11.61
N ALA A 239 6.87 -12.42 12.86
CA ALA A 239 6.92 -11.09 13.46
C ALA A 239 7.93 -11.11 14.60
N TYR A 240 8.90 -10.19 14.58
CA TYR A 240 9.98 -10.14 15.57
C TYR A 240 10.43 -8.71 15.83
N VAL A 241 10.98 -8.47 17.02
CA VAL A 241 11.69 -7.23 17.34
C VAL A 241 13.11 -7.34 16.76
N PRO A 242 13.50 -6.54 15.77
CA PRO A 242 14.84 -6.65 15.20
C PRO A 242 15.90 -6.28 16.24
N ALA A 243 17.05 -6.96 16.21
CA ALA A 243 18.18 -6.61 17.08
C ALA A 243 18.71 -5.17 16.86
N TYR A 244 18.37 -4.58 15.72
CA TYR A 244 18.70 -3.21 15.30
C TYR A 244 17.48 -2.27 15.35
N ALA A 245 16.48 -2.58 16.18
CA ALA A 245 15.31 -1.72 16.39
C ALA A 245 15.72 -0.28 16.71
N ARG A 246 15.09 0.68 16.02
CA ARG A 246 15.29 2.13 16.21
C ARG A 246 14.20 2.76 17.07
N TRP A 247 13.04 2.09 17.17
CA TRP A 247 11.92 2.52 18.01
C TRP A 247 11.67 1.53 19.16
N PRO A 248 11.15 2.00 20.33
CA PRO A 248 10.97 1.14 21.51
C PRO A 248 10.11 -0.12 21.28
N TYR A 249 9.17 -0.06 20.35
CA TYR A 249 8.25 -1.16 20.02
C TYR A 249 8.28 -1.49 18.52
N GLU A 250 9.45 -1.34 17.87
CA GLU A 250 9.60 -1.70 16.46
C GLU A 250 9.42 -3.21 16.26
N VAL A 251 8.57 -3.58 15.31
CA VAL A 251 8.34 -4.97 14.91
C VAL A 251 8.53 -5.06 13.40
N HIS A 252 9.30 -6.04 12.96
CA HIS A 252 9.43 -6.40 11.54
C HIS A 252 8.56 -7.63 11.29
N VAL A 253 7.76 -7.58 10.22
CA VAL A 253 6.97 -8.69 9.73
C VAL A 253 7.53 -9.11 8.38
N ALA A 254 7.88 -10.39 8.24
CA ALA A 254 8.50 -10.92 7.03
C ALA A 254 7.97 -12.31 6.68
N PRO A 255 7.98 -12.72 5.40
CA PRO A 255 7.74 -14.10 5.03
C PRO A 255 8.92 -14.99 5.43
N ARG A 256 8.63 -16.20 5.89
CA ARG A 256 9.65 -17.22 6.17
C ARG A 256 10.28 -17.78 4.90
N ALA A 257 9.50 -17.86 3.83
CA ALA A 257 9.98 -18.24 2.51
C ALA A 257 10.43 -17.00 1.73
N HIS A 258 11.47 -17.14 0.90
CA HIS A 258 11.92 -16.06 0.04
C HIS A 258 10.80 -15.63 -0.93
N ARG A 259 10.44 -14.35 -0.89
CA ARG A 259 9.44 -13.70 -1.76
C ARG A 259 9.92 -12.30 -2.10
N ALA A 260 9.85 -11.94 -3.39
CA ALA A 260 10.42 -10.69 -3.88
C ALA A 260 9.44 -9.52 -3.75
N ALA A 261 8.13 -9.79 -3.82
CA ALA A 261 7.10 -8.79 -3.70
C ALA A 261 5.85 -9.33 -2.98
N LEU A 262 5.00 -8.41 -2.51
CA LEU A 262 3.74 -8.72 -1.83
C LEU A 262 2.83 -9.68 -2.64
N PRO A 263 2.66 -9.52 -3.98
CA PRO A 263 1.87 -10.46 -4.77
C PRO A 263 2.39 -11.90 -4.76
N ASP A 264 3.65 -12.14 -4.43
CA ASP A 264 4.25 -13.48 -4.41
C ASP A 264 3.93 -14.25 -3.11
N LEU A 265 3.36 -13.58 -2.10
CA LEU A 265 2.88 -14.22 -0.88
C LEU A 265 1.70 -15.14 -1.19
N SER A 266 1.65 -16.31 -0.55
CA SER A 266 0.45 -17.15 -0.55
C SER A 266 -0.70 -16.41 0.11
N PRO A 267 -1.98 -16.75 -0.15
CA PRO A 267 -3.11 -16.11 0.52
C PRO A 267 -2.98 -16.10 2.05
N ALA A 268 -2.64 -17.25 2.66
CA ALA A 268 -2.38 -17.34 4.11
C ALA A 268 -1.16 -16.54 4.62
N GLY A 269 -0.31 -16.05 3.72
CA GLY A 269 0.82 -15.19 4.04
C GLY A 269 0.55 -13.72 3.69
N ARG A 270 -0.63 -13.38 3.16
CA ARG A 270 -1.01 -12.00 2.82
C ARG A 270 -1.67 -11.28 3.99
N LEU A 271 -2.27 -11.99 4.96
CA LEU A 271 -2.67 -11.55 6.30
C LEU A 271 -3.05 -12.74 7.18
#